data_AF-S7T1H8-F1
#
_entry.id   AF-S7T1H8-F1
#
_cell.length_a   1.000
_cell.length_b   1.000
_cell.length_c   1.000
_cell.angle_alpha   90.00
_cell.angle_beta   90.00
_cell.angle_gamma   90.00
#
_symmetry.space_group_name_H-M   'P 1'
#
loop_
_entity.id
_entity.type
_entity.pdbx_description
1 polymer ?
#
loop_
_entity_poly.entity_id
_entity_poly.type
_entity_poly.pdbx_seq_one_letter_code
_entity_poly.pdbx_strand_id
1 'polypeptide(L)'
;MQTTSFRGAYYEEEVIPLPGVILDDSDNFDISLRRFKKQIEKAGVLSELKKRQHYEKPSVQRKKKKAAARKRLLKKMRKMNMS
;
A
#
# COMPACT_ATOMS: atom_id res chain seq x y z
N MET A 1 4.56 -41.20 15.69
CA MET A 1 4.75 -40.59 14.36
C MET A 1 4.72 -39.07 14.52
N GLN A 2 5.82 -38.38 14.22
CA GLN A 2 5.85 -36.92 14.24
C GLN A 2 5.20 -36.40 12.96
N THR A 3 3.98 -35.87 13.05
CA THR A 3 3.40 -35.12 11.94
C THR A 3 4.02 -33.73 11.95
N THR A 4 4.96 -33.50 11.04
CA THR A 4 5.56 -32.18 10.81
C THR A 4 4.46 -31.17 10.55
N SER A 5 4.22 -30.30 11.54
CA SER A 5 3.36 -29.12 11.42
C SER A 5 3.98 -28.19 10.38
N PHE A 6 3.60 -28.38 9.11
CA PHE A 6 3.88 -27.43 8.05
C PHE A 6 3.07 -26.16 8.34
N ARG A 7 3.77 -25.19 8.93
CA ARG A 7 3.32 -23.85 9.27
C ARG A 7 3.00 -23.08 7.97
N GLY A 8 1.88 -23.43 7.35
CA GLY A 8 1.34 -22.82 6.15
C GLY A 8 0.72 -21.47 6.51
N ALA A 9 1.55 -20.43 6.48
CA ALA A 9 1.10 -19.04 6.50
C ALA A 9 0.36 -18.73 5.18
N TYR A 10 -0.94 -18.97 5.15
CA TYR A 10 -1.84 -18.58 4.06
C TYR A 10 -2.49 -17.24 4.40
N TYR A 11 -2.30 -16.28 3.49
CA TYR A 11 -2.92 -14.96 3.32
C TYR A 11 -3.19 -14.13 4.59
N GLU A 12 -2.21 -13.33 5.02
CA GLU A 12 -2.54 -12.04 5.66
C GLU A 12 -3.24 -11.17 4.61
N GLU A 13 -4.57 -11.12 4.64
CA GLU A 13 -5.32 -10.13 3.88
C GLU A 13 -4.98 -8.73 4.44
N GLU A 14 -4.14 -7.98 3.74
CA GLU A 14 -3.96 -6.54 3.99
C GLU A 14 -5.32 -5.87 3.66
N VAL A 15 -6.15 -5.64 4.69
CA VAL A 15 -7.40 -4.87 4.59
C VAL A 15 -7.04 -3.39 4.48
N ILE A 16 -7.24 -2.82 3.30
CA ILE A 16 -7.07 -1.38 3.08
C ILE A 16 -8.29 -0.68 3.71
N PRO A 17 -8.11 0.30 4.62
CA PRO A 17 -9.23 1.14 5.03
C PRO A 17 -9.75 1.88 3.80
N LEU A 18 -11.06 1.78 3.55
CA LEU A 18 -11.72 2.47 2.45
C LEU A 18 -11.45 3.98 2.56
N PRO A 19 -10.86 4.62 1.54
CA PRO A 19 -10.65 6.06 1.57
C PRO A 19 -12.00 6.77 1.56
N GLY A 20 -12.18 7.72 2.46
CA GLY A 20 -13.44 8.45 2.64
C GLY A 20 -13.17 9.87 3.12
N VAL A 21 -13.95 10.83 2.63
CA VAL A 21 -13.93 12.22 3.11
C VAL A 21 -15.34 12.53 3.60
N ILE A 22 -15.45 12.96 4.85
CA ILE A 22 -16.69 13.48 5.43
C ILE A 22 -16.73 14.97 5.11
N LEU A 23 -17.88 15.45 4.65
CA LEU A 23 -18.10 16.85 4.25
C LEU A 23 -19.02 17.50 5.25
N ASP A 24 -18.71 18.74 5.59
CA ASP A 24 -19.63 19.65 6.29
C ASP A 24 -20.29 20.58 5.27
N ASP A 25 -21.48 21.11 5.60
CA ASP A 25 -22.31 21.90 4.66
C ASP A 25 -21.63 23.20 4.17
N SER A 26 -20.58 23.66 4.86
CA SER A 26 -19.79 24.84 4.50
C SER A 26 -18.59 24.55 3.59
N ASP A 27 -18.28 23.28 3.31
CA ASP A 27 -17.09 22.92 2.53
C ASP A 27 -17.32 23.03 1.02
N ASN A 28 -16.35 23.61 0.32
CA ASN A 28 -16.34 23.65 -1.14
C ASN A 28 -16.06 22.24 -1.72
N PHE A 29 -16.98 21.74 -2.56
CA PHE A 29 -16.90 20.44 -3.22
C PHE A 29 -15.54 20.15 -3.89
N ASP A 30 -14.94 21.14 -4.54
CA ASP A 30 -13.67 20.95 -5.26
C ASP A 30 -12.50 20.61 -4.31
N ILE A 31 -12.49 21.22 -3.12
CA ILE A 31 -11.47 20.98 -2.09
C ILE A 31 -11.61 19.55 -1.58
N SER A 32 -12.85 19.12 -1.37
CA SER A 32 -13.22 17.81 -0.89
C SER A 32 -12.88 16.69 -1.87
N LEU A 33 -13.16 16.91 -3.15
CA LEU A 33 -12.77 16.01 -4.24
C LEU A 33 -11.24 15.87 -4.32
N ARG A 34 -10.51 16.98 -4.16
CA ARG A 34 -9.04 16.95 -4.13
C ARG A 34 -8.51 16.17 -2.93
N ARG A 35 -9.09 16.34 -1.74
CA ARG A 35 -8.75 15.57 -0.53
C ARG A 35 -9.00 14.08 -0.75
N PHE A 36 -10.12 13.72 -1.37
CA PHE A 36 -10.48 12.33 -1.66
C PHE A 36 -9.50 11.67 -2.64
N LYS A 37 -9.18 12.34 -3.75
CA LYS A 37 -8.16 11.85 -4.71
C LYS A 37 -6.81 11.60 -4.03
N LYS A 38 -6.38 12.53 -3.17
CA LYS A 38 -5.14 12.38 -2.39
C LYS A 38 -5.20 11.22 -1.39
N GLN A 39 -6.36 10.96 -0.79
CA GLN A 39 -6.54 9.79 0.09
C GLN A 39 -6.45 8.47 -0.69
N ILE A 40 -7.08 8.37 -1.87
CA ILE A 40 -6.96 7.19 -2.75
C ILE A 40 -5.49 6.93 -3.13
N GLU A 41 -4.76 7.99 -3.50
CA GLU A 41 -3.34 7.90 -3.82
C GLU A 41 -2.50 7.44 -2.62
N LYS A 42 -2.78 7.98 -1.42
CA LYS A 42 -2.09 7.61 -0.18
C LYS A 42 -2.38 6.16 0.23
N ALA A 43 -3.62 5.73 0.11
CA ALA A 43 -4.05 4.36 0.39
C ALA A 43 -3.42 3.37 -0.60
N GLY A 44 -3.05 3.82 -1.81
CA GLY A 44 -2.34 2.99 -2.77
C GLY A 44 -3.21 1.97 -3.48
N VAL A 45 -4.53 2.15 -3.47
CA VAL A 45 -5.55 1.24 -4.02
C VAL A 45 -5.23 0.82 -5.46
N LEU A 46 -4.83 1.78 -6.31
CA LEU A 46 -4.46 1.50 -7.71
C LEU A 46 -3.19 0.64 -7.84
N SER A 47 -2.22 0.84 -6.94
CA SER A 47 -0.99 0.04 -6.94
C SER A 47 -1.26 -1.39 -6.48
N GLU A 48 -2.24 -1.56 -5.60
CA GLU A 48 -2.65 -2.85 -5.11
C GLU A 48 -3.48 -3.64 -6.12
N LEU A 49 -4.40 -2.99 -6.80
CA LEU A 49 -5.15 -3.59 -7.90
C LEU A 49 -4.19 -4.20 -8.94
N LYS A 50 -3.14 -3.48 -9.31
CA LYS A 50 -2.09 -3.98 -10.23
C LYS A 50 -1.31 -5.19 -9.68
N LYS A 51 -1.10 -5.28 -8.37
CA LYS A 51 -0.43 -6.44 -7.74
C LYS A 51 -1.34 -7.66 -7.66
N ARG A 52 -2.65 -7.45 -7.49
CA ARG A 52 -3.66 -8.51 -7.37
C ARG A 52 -4.16 -9.02 -8.73
N GLN A 53 -3.92 -8.30 -9.82
CA GLN A 53 -4.30 -8.70 -11.19
C GLN A 53 -3.76 -10.06 -11.63
N HIS A 54 -2.61 -10.49 -11.13
CA HIS A 54 -1.99 -11.77 -11.48
C HIS A 54 -1.41 -12.45 -10.25
N TYR A 55 -1.44 -13.78 -10.22
CA TYR A 55 -0.78 -14.53 -9.15
C TYR A 55 0.74 -14.35 -9.25
N GLU A 56 1.32 -13.80 -8.18
CA GLU A 56 2.76 -13.70 -8.03
C GLU A 56 3.22 -14.65 -6.93
N LYS A 57 4.21 -15.50 -7.20
CA LYS A 57 4.73 -16.44 -6.21
C LYS A 57 5.23 -15.69 -4.96
N PRO A 58 4.98 -16.18 -3.73
CA PRO A 58 5.31 -15.47 -2.49
C PRO A 58 6.78 -15.01 -2.37
N SER A 59 7.71 -15.79 -2.91
CA SER A 59 9.14 -15.43 -2.95
C SER A 59 9.41 -14.15 -3.75
N VAL A 60 8.74 -14.00 -4.90
CA VAL A 60 8.89 -12.83 -5.77
C VAL A 60 8.24 -11.60 -5.15
N GLN A 61 7.07 -11.76 -4.51
CA GLN A 61 6.43 -10.70 -3.73
C GLN A 61 7.34 -10.17 -2.61
N ARG A 62 7.97 -11.07 -1.84
CA ARG A 62 8.92 -10.71 -0.77
C ARG A 62 10.15 -9.98 -1.32
N LYS A 63 10.68 -10.41 -2.47
CA LYS A 63 11.81 -9.76 -3.16
C LYS A 63 11.43 -8.34 -3.61
N LYS A 64 10.27 -8.16 -4.23
CA LYS A 64 9.74 -6.85 -4.64
C LYS A 64 9.49 -5.93 -3.45
N LYS A 65 8.92 -6.42 -2.34
CA LYS A 65 8.68 -5.63 -1.10
C LYS A 65 10.00 -5.09 -0.53
N LYS A 66 11.04 -5.92 -0.45
CA LYS A 66 12.38 -5.50 0.02
C LYS A 66 13.02 -4.45 -0.90
N ALA A 67 12.95 -4.64 -2.22
CA ALA A 67 13.48 -3.69 -3.19
C ALA A 67 12.76 -2.32 -3.11
N ALA A 68 11.43 -2.33 -2.99
CA ALA A 68 10.63 -1.12 -2.85
C ALA A 68 10.96 -0.36 -1.55
N ALA A 69 11.14 -1.08 -0.42
CA ALA A 69 11.53 -0.47 0.85
C ALA A 69 12.91 0.22 0.77
N ARG A 70 13.90 -0.45 0.17
CA ARG A 70 15.24 0.12 -0.07
C ARG A 70 15.15 1.39 -0.92
N LYS A 71 14.43 1.34 -2.05
CA LYS A 71 14.26 2.50 -2.94
C LYS A 71 13.61 3.69 -2.22
N ARG A 72 12.61 3.44 -1.36
CA ARG A 72 11.96 4.48 -0.54
C ARG A 72 12.94 5.12 0.44
N LEU A 73 13.77 4.31 1.12
CA LEU A 73 14.80 4.80 2.05
C LEU A 73 15.82 5.70 1.35
N LEU A 74 16.37 5.25 0.22
CA LEU A 74 17.33 6.03 -0.56
C LEU A 74 16.74 7.38 -1.02
N LYS A 75 15.47 7.38 -1.47
CA LYS A 75 14.79 8.61 -1.86
C LYS A 75 14.61 9.57 -0.67
N LYS A 76 14.32 9.04 0.51
CA LYS A 76 14.20 9.84 1.75
C LYS A 76 15.55 10.45 2.14
N MET A 77 16.62 9.67 2.13
CA MET A 77 17.99 10.14 2.41
C MET A 77 18.42 11.25 1.45
N ARG A 78 18.22 11.06 0.13
CA ARG A 78 18.52 12.11 -0.87
C ARG A 78 17.76 13.41 -0.62
N LYS A 79 16.52 13.33 -0.12
CA LYS A 79 15.73 14.52 0.22
C LYS A 79 16.23 15.21 1.49
N MET A 80 16.68 14.45 2.49
CA MET A 80 17.25 15.00 3.72
C MET A 80 18.61 15.68 3.48
N ASN A 81 19.44 15.13 2.60
CA ASN A 81 20.76 15.69 2.28
C ASN A 81 20.71 16.94 1.37
N MET A 82 19.53 17.31 0.89
CA MET A 82 19.32 18.42 -0.06
C MET A 82 18.57 19.59 0.61
N SER A 83 18.27 19.45 1.90
CA SER A 83 17.82 20.49 2.82
C SER A 83 19.01 20.97 3.64
#